data_AF-A0A1I2EJP1-F1
#
_entry.id   AF-A0A1I2EJP1-F1
#
_cell.length_a   1.000
_cell.length_b   1.000
_cell.length_c   1.000
_cell.angle_alpha   90.00
_cell.angle_beta   90.00
_cell.angle_gamma   90.00
#
_symmetry.space_group_name_H-M   'P 1'
#
loop_
_entity.id
_entity.type
_entity.pdbx_description
1 polymer ?
#
loop_
_entity_poly.entity_id
_entity_poly.type
_entity_poly.pdbx_seq_one_letter_code
_entity_poly.pdbx_strand_id
1 'polypeptide(L)'
;MSSQDAKVEFHERAREFEETFGGADFFEDGFIQVLERLFTLSALMLGEDVAERSFDSMVQAGFSRREGSWREILEEDYNGIYSETRLGTLVHDLSAYADYGIVLASCRSDEHRAELLGGQIEAAKQYLSLLPVELWHLQDQHLVRILEKAIARWKVEQGEQINAHELALLSGKALQTVKNNLGAKGKPIQGNQHQIEAKVALAWLQDQRGFKSSIWRQQQDEDVPSDLEVDMGEVAFVPVAPDGSIFHPGVKRDGNYLIDEKGREERLADYWQALHRLQSMHVPEWRRPTAGGSWTRVRGVDWKRLPVEELKQLSHDSGS
;
A
#
# COMPACT_ATOMS: atom_id res chain seq x y z
N MET A 1 -17.82 -22.80 -2.86
CA MET A 1 -17.70 -21.83 -3.96
C MET A 1 -17.31 -22.62 -5.20
N SER A 2 -17.97 -22.43 -6.35
CA SER A 2 -17.52 -23.05 -7.60
C SER A 2 -16.23 -22.36 -8.08
N SER A 3 -15.45 -22.95 -8.99
CA SER A 3 -14.21 -22.30 -9.44
C SER A 3 -14.49 -21.05 -10.28
N GLN A 4 -15.61 -21.01 -11.00
CA GLN A 4 -16.07 -19.82 -11.71
C GLN A 4 -16.42 -18.68 -10.74
N ASP A 5 -17.08 -18.99 -9.62
CA ASP A 5 -17.37 -17.97 -8.59
C ASP A 5 -16.08 -17.45 -7.94
N ALA A 6 -15.10 -18.35 -7.73
CA ALA A 6 -13.80 -17.98 -7.15
C ALA A 6 -13.00 -17.02 -8.04
N LYS A 7 -13.07 -17.21 -9.36
CA LYS A 7 -12.45 -16.33 -10.34
C LYS A 7 -13.07 -14.93 -10.34
N VAL A 8 -14.41 -14.85 -10.39
CA VAL A 8 -15.12 -13.55 -10.37
C VAL A 8 -14.79 -12.79 -9.09
N GLU A 9 -14.87 -13.46 -7.95
CA GLU A 9 -14.52 -12.88 -6.65
C GLU A 9 -13.05 -12.42 -6.59
N PHE A 10 -12.12 -13.17 -7.19
CA PHE A 10 -10.72 -12.75 -7.28
C PHE A 10 -10.57 -11.44 -8.05
N HIS A 11 -11.16 -11.31 -9.24
CA HIS A 11 -11.06 -10.09 -10.03
C HIS A 11 -11.67 -8.88 -9.32
N GLU A 12 -12.82 -9.06 -8.67
CA GLU A 12 -13.45 -7.99 -7.89
C GLU A 12 -12.55 -7.51 -6.76
N ARG A 13 -11.94 -8.44 -6.02
CA ARG A 13 -11.02 -8.11 -4.92
C ARG A 13 -9.71 -7.52 -5.40
N ALA A 14 -9.17 -8.00 -6.51
CA ALA A 14 -7.95 -7.45 -7.11
C ALA A 14 -8.19 -6.00 -7.56
N ARG A 15 -9.30 -5.74 -8.25
CA ARG A 15 -9.68 -4.37 -8.64
C ARG A 15 -9.89 -3.48 -7.42
N GLU A 16 -10.63 -3.93 -6.41
CA GLU A 16 -10.85 -3.14 -5.20
C GLU A 16 -9.53 -2.86 -4.46
N PHE A 17 -8.62 -3.82 -4.42
CA PHE A 17 -7.28 -3.62 -3.88
C PHE A 17 -6.51 -2.55 -4.69
N GLU A 18 -6.48 -2.66 -6.02
CA GLU A 18 -5.82 -1.67 -6.89
C GLU A 18 -6.40 -0.26 -6.74
N GLU A 19 -7.72 -0.15 -6.53
CA GLU A 19 -8.41 1.14 -6.36
C GLU A 19 -8.17 1.77 -4.99
N THR A 20 -7.85 0.99 -3.96
CA THR A 20 -7.77 1.47 -2.57
C THR A 20 -6.36 1.43 -1.97
N PHE A 21 -5.44 0.67 -2.56
CA PHE A 21 -4.06 0.56 -2.11
C PHE A 21 -3.34 1.92 -2.24
N GLY A 22 -2.73 2.38 -1.14
CA GLY A 22 -2.05 3.67 -1.05
C GLY A 22 -2.95 4.87 -0.72
N GLY A 23 -4.26 4.68 -0.54
CA GLY A 23 -5.21 5.80 -0.36
C GLY A 23 -5.49 6.25 1.08
N ALA A 24 -5.21 5.43 2.11
CA ALA A 24 -5.60 5.74 3.50
C ALA A 24 -4.48 5.66 4.54
N ASP A 25 -3.52 4.75 4.35
CA ASP A 25 -2.38 4.54 5.23
C ASP A 25 -1.11 4.39 4.38
N PHE A 26 -0.02 5.07 4.75
CA PHE A 26 1.25 5.05 4.02
C PHE A 26 2.27 4.15 4.73
N PHE A 27 2.76 3.10 4.08
CA PHE A 27 3.83 2.27 4.67
C PHE A 27 5.19 2.95 4.52
N GLU A 28 5.32 3.86 3.55
CA GLU A 28 6.47 4.69 3.25
C GLU A 28 6.96 5.43 4.50
N ASP A 29 6.05 5.97 5.31
CA ASP A 29 6.37 6.60 6.59
C ASP A 29 7.15 5.66 7.51
N GLY A 30 6.68 4.42 7.65
CA GLY A 30 7.36 3.39 8.45
C GLY A 30 8.72 2.99 7.85
N PHE A 31 8.80 2.92 6.52
CA PHE A 31 10.04 2.61 5.81
C PHE A 31 11.11 3.69 6.02
N ILE A 32 10.74 4.96 5.81
CA ILE A 32 11.61 6.12 5.98
C ILE A 32 12.05 6.22 7.45
N GLN A 33 11.12 6.07 8.39
CA GLN A 33 11.44 6.10 9.82
C GLN A 33 12.48 5.02 10.19
N VAL A 34 12.37 3.80 9.64
CA VAL A 34 13.37 2.75 9.82
C VAL A 34 14.73 3.17 9.27
N LEU A 35 14.79 3.70 8.04
CA LEU A 35 16.04 4.16 7.44
C LEU A 35 16.69 5.31 8.23
N GLU A 36 15.91 6.28 8.70
CA GLU A 36 16.42 7.38 9.53
C GLU A 36 17.05 6.88 10.84
N ARG A 37 16.46 5.86 11.48
CA ARG A 37 17.01 5.26 12.69
C ARG A 37 18.30 4.51 12.42
N LEU A 38 18.36 3.75 11.32
CA LEU A 38 19.57 3.06 10.89
C LEU A 38 20.69 4.06 10.53
N PHE A 39 20.35 5.16 9.86
CA PHE A 39 21.28 6.24 9.57
C PHE A 39 21.83 6.85 10.85
N THR A 40 20.94 7.21 11.79
CA THR A 40 21.34 7.85 13.05
C THR A 40 22.34 6.98 13.83
N LEU A 41 22.09 5.67 13.92
CA LEU A 41 23.01 4.73 14.55
C LEU A 41 24.34 4.65 13.80
N SER A 42 24.30 4.57 12.47
CA SER A 42 25.49 4.51 11.62
C SER A 42 26.34 5.79 11.74
N ALA A 43 25.71 6.96 11.75
CA ALA A 43 26.37 8.25 11.90
C ALA A 43 27.07 8.37 13.26
N LEU A 44 26.43 7.91 14.34
CA LEU A 44 27.04 7.87 15.67
C LEU A 44 28.25 6.94 15.75
N MET A 45 28.21 5.81 15.04
CA MET A 45 29.26 4.78 15.09
C MET A 45 30.44 5.06 14.15
N LEU A 46 30.15 5.57 12.95
CA LEU A 46 31.10 5.65 11.84
C LEU A 46 31.45 7.10 11.43
N GLY A 47 30.73 8.08 11.98
CA GLY A 47 30.78 9.48 11.56
C GLY A 47 29.74 9.80 10.48
N GLU A 48 29.18 11.01 10.56
CA GLU A 48 28.09 11.49 9.71
C GLU A 48 28.43 11.41 8.22
N ASP A 49 29.59 11.95 7.81
CA ASP A 49 30.04 11.93 6.41
C ASP A 49 30.16 10.52 5.82
N VAL A 50 30.54 9.53 6.63
CA VAL A 50 30.68 8.13 6.18
C VAL A 50 29.31 7.49 6.06
N ALA A 51 28.43 7.72 7.03
CA ALA A 51 27.06 7.23 7.00
C ALA A 51 26.29 7.79 5.81
N GLU A 52 26.40 9.10 5.53
CA GLU A 52 25.71 9.77 4.42
C GLU A 52 26.06 9.12 3.08
N ARG A 53 27.35 9.07 2.72
CA ARG A 53 27.81 8.44 1.47
C ARG A 53 27.42 6.97 1.36
N SER A 54 27.39 6.25 2.48
CA SER A 54 27.00 4.83 2.49
C SER A 54 25.51 4.68 2.21
N PHE A 55 24.67 5.51 2.83
CA PHE A 55 23.23 5.50 2.62
C PHE A 55 22.86 5.98 1.22
N ASP A 56 23.52 7.02 0.70
CA ASP A 56 23.38 7.45 -0.69
C ASP A 56 23.61 6.27 -1.64
N SER A 57 24.73 5.57 -1.48
CA SER A 57 25.07 4.42 -2.32
C SER A 57 24.06 3.27 -2.20
N MET A 58 23.56 2.99 -0.98
CA MET A 58 22.59 1.92 -0.76
C MET A 58 21.22 2.24 -1.35
N VAL A 59 20.73 3.47 -1.14
CA VAL A 59 19.42 3.90 -1.64
C VAL A 59 19.46 4.07 -3.15
N GLN A 60 20.48 4.72 -3.72
CA GLN A 60 20.65 4.82 -5.17
C GLN A 60 20.72 3.45 -5.88
N ALA A 61 21.28 2.42 -5.21
CA ALA A 61 21.31 1.06 -5.76
C ALA A 61 19.98 0.31 -5.60
N GLY A 62 19.19 0.68 -4.59
CA GLY A 62 17.87 0.10 -4.31
C GLY A 62 16.74 0.69 -5.14
N PHE A 63 16.89 1.94 -5.59
CA PHE A 63 15.94 2.65 -6.46
C PHE A 63 16.50 2.71 -7.89
N SER A 64 15.65 2.69 -8.89
CA SER A 64 16.07 2.56 -10.29
C SER A 64 16.73 3.84 -10.80
N ARG A 65 18.08 3.90 -10.73
CA ARG A 65 18.95 4.94 -11.36
C ARG A 65 18.60 6.39 -10.97
N ARG A 66 18.54 6.67 -9.67
CA ARG A 66 18.41 8.04 -9.15
C ARG A 66 19.79 8.58 -8.73
N GLU A 67 20.05 9.84 -9.03
CA GLU A 67 21.18 10.60 -8.50
C GLU A 67 20.66 11.53 -7.39
N GLY A 68 21.45 11.75 -6.34
CA GLY A 68 21.06 12.61 -5.22
C GLY A 68 21.35 11.97 -3.87
N SER A 69 21.12 12.72 -2.80
CA SER A 69 21.21 12.18 -1.44
C SER A 69 20.09 11.17 -1.20
N TRP A 70 20.32 10.22 -0.30
CA TRP A 70 19.32 9.21 0.04
C TRP A 70 18.03 9.83 0.57
N ARG A 71 18.08 11.01 1.21
CA ARG A 71 16.90 11.74 1.69
C ARG A 71 16.10 12.36 0.55
N GLU A 72 16.79 13.00 -0.40
CA GLU A 72 16.15 13.57 -1.59
C GLU A 72 15.45 12.46 -2.38
N ILE A 73 16.09 11.30 -2.55
CA ILE A 73 15.48 10.16 -3.23
C ILE A 73 14.21 9.68 -2.51
N LEU A 74 14.23 9.56 -1.18
CA LEU A 74 13.04 9.12 -0.44
C LEU A 74 11.92 10.18 -0.40
N GLU A 75 12.26 11.46 -0.49
CA GLU A 75 11.28 12.56 -0.55
C GLU A 75 10.65 12.66 -1.95
N GLU A 76 11.47 12.61 -3.00
CA GLU A 76 11.01 12.70 -4.40
C GLU A 76 10.25 11.43 -4.84
N ASP A 77 10.71 10.25 -4.40
CA ASP A 77 10.14 8.95 -4.75
C ASP A 77 9.45 8.28 -3.58
N TYR A 78 8.87 9.07 -2.69
CA TYR A 78 8.05 8.58 -1.58
C TYR A 78 7.08 7.49 -2.07
N ASN A 79 6.31 7.79 -3.11
CA ASN A 79 5.37 6.83 -3.71
C ASN A 79 6.07 5.73 -4.52
N GLY A 80 7.32 5.88 -4.95
CA GLY A 80 8.08 4.85 -5.67
C GLY A 80 8.59 3.71 -4.76
N ILE A 81 8.63 3.94 -3.44
CA ILE A 81 9.16 2.98 -2.45
C ILE A 81 8.49 1.60 -2.59
N TYR A 82 7.20 1.54 -2.89
CA TYR A 82 6.47 0.26 -2.93
C TYR A 82 6.79 -0.57 -4.17
N SER A 83 7.04 0.08 -5.30
CA SER A 83 7.31 -0.59 -6.58
C SER A 83 8.79 -0.86 -6.82
N GLU A 84 9.66 -0.02 -6.27
CA GLU A 84 11.09 -0.08 -6.56
C GLU A 84 11.87 -0.90 -5.54
N THR A 85 11.40 -0.96 -4.29
CA THR A 85 12.12 -1.67 -3.23
C THR A 85 11.58 -3.09 -3.01
N ARG A 86 12.46 -4.00 -2.62
CA ARG A 86 12.08 -5.38 -2.27
C ARG A 86 11.08 -5.45 -1.11
N LEU A 87 11.23 -4.57 -0.12
CA LEU A 87 10.31 -4.50 1.02
C LEU A 87 8.96 -3.93 0.58
N GLY A 88 8.97 -2.95 -0.32
CA GLY A 88 7.79 -2.41 -0.96
C GLY A 88 6.95 -3.48 -1.65
N THR A 89 7.56 -4.28 -2.52
CA THR A 89 6.87 -5.39 -3.22
C THR A 89 6.31 -6.40 -2.22
N LEU A 90 7.08 -6.74 -1.19
CA LEU A 90 6.63 -7.65 -0.14
C LEU A 90 5.39 -7.11 0.60
N VAL A 91 5.42 -5.85 1.00
CA VAL A 91 4.30 -5.21 1.72
C VAL A 91 3.08 -5.11 0.83
N HIS A 92 3.23 -4.72 -0.44
CA HIS A 92 2.15 -4.69 -1.42
C HIS A 92 1.43 -6.04 -1.52
N ASP A 93 2.18 -7.12 -1.76
CA ASP A 93 1.61 -8.45 -1.92
C ASP A 93 0.96 -8.96 -0.62
N LEU A 94 1.61 -8.69 0.52
CA LEU A 94 1.08 -9.06 1.82
C LEU A 94 -0.14 -8.23 2.23
N SER A 95 -0.31 -6.99 1.75
CA SER A 95 -1.54 -6.22 1.94
C SER A 95 -2.72 -6.86 1.21
N ALA A 96 -2.53 -7.26 -0.05
CA ALA A 96 -3.56 -7.99 -0.79
C ALA A 96 -3.94 -9.30 -0.09
N TYR A 97 -2.96 -10.03 0.43
CA TYR A 97 -3.24 -11.22 1.23
C TYR A 97 -3.94 -10.90 2.56
N ALA A 98 -3.41 -9.96 3.33
CA ALA A 98 -3.88 -9.64 4.69
C ALA A 98 -5.31 -9.11 4.71
N ASP A 99 -5.69 -8.29 3.73
CA ASP A 99 -6.99 -7.60 3.70
C ASP A 99 -7.99 -8.31 2.79
N TYR A 100 -7.53 -8.81 1.64
CA TYR A 100 -8.40 -9.36 0.60
C TYR A 100 -8.33 -10.88 0.49
N GLY A 101 -7.33 -11.54 1.09
CA GLY A 101 -7.22 -12.99 1.08
C GLY A 101 -6.93 -13.57 -0.30
N ILE A 102 -6.24 -12.79 -1.13
CA ILE A 102 -5.84 -13.11 -2.49
C ILE A 102 -4.31 -13.06 -2.60
N VAL A 103 -3.77 -13.75 -3.59
CA VAL A 103 -2.37 -13.60 -4.01
C VAL A 103 -2.37 -13.00 -5.41
N LEU A 104 -1.57 -11.95 -5.63
CA LEU A 104 -1.52 -11.22 -6.89
C LEU A 104 -0.54 -11.84 -7.91
N ALA A 105 0.46 -12.56 -7.42
CA ALA A 105 1.45 -13.21 -8.27
C ALA A 105 0.83 -14.37 -9.06
N SER A 106 1.12 -14.41 -10.36
CA SER A 106 0.75 -15.52 -11.24
C SER A 106 1.46 -16.80 -10.79
N CYS A 107 0.69 -17.75 -10.28
CA CYS A 107 1.19 -19.07 -9.90
C CYS A 107 0.81 -20.09 -10.97
N ARG A 108 1.17 -21.37 -10.82
CA ARG A 108 0.75 -22.44 -11.74
C ARG A 108 -0.02 -23.56 -11.03
N SER A 109 -0.05 -23.51 -9.71
CA SER A 109 -0.77 -24.42 -8.83
C SER A 109 -0.99 -23.77 -7.47
N ASP A 110 -1.90 -24.33 -6.68
CA ASP A 110 -2.11 -23.93 -5.30
C ASP A 110 -0.91 -24.24 -4.41
N GLU A 111 -0.14 -25.30 -4.68
CA GLU A 111 1.11 -25.57 -3.95
C GLU A 111 2.15 -24.50 -4.22
N HIS A 112 2.36 -24.09 -5.48
CA HIS A 112 3.30 -23.02 -5.79
C HIS A 112 2.90 -21.70 -5.13
N ARG A 113 1.60 -21.41 -5.08
CA ARG A 113 1.06 -20.23 -4.40
C ARG A 113 1.26 -20.30 -2.88
N ALA A 114 1.10 -21.48 -2.28
CA ALA A 114 1.36 -21.71 -0.86
C ALA A 114 2.84 -21.55 -0.53
N GLU A 115 3.75 -22.03 -1.39
CA GLU A 115 5.20 -21.87 -1.24
C GLU A 115 5.62 -20.40 -1.33
N LEU A 116 5.12 -19.68 -2.34
CA LEU A 116 5.39 -18.26 -2.52
C LEU A 116 4.94 -17.44 -1.29
N LEU A 117 3.67 -17.61 -0.91
CA LEU A 117 3.09 -16.89 0.22
C LEU A 117 3.78 -17.28 1.53
N GLY A 118 4.09 -18.55 1.73
CA GLY A 118 4.89 -19.01 2.87
C GLY A 118 6.26 -18.32 2.94
N GLY A 119 6.95 -18.19 1.80
CA GLY A 119 8.21 -17.46 1.71
C GLY A 119 8.09 -15.97 2.04
N GLN A 120 7.03 -15.31 1.59
CA GLN A 120 6.72 -13.92 1.93
C GLN A 120 6.44 -13.75 3.44
N ILE A 121 5.69 -14.68 4.04
CA ILE A 121 5.40 -14.67 5.47
C ILE A 121 6.68 -14.88 6.30
N GLU A 122 7.58 -15.78 5.90
CA GLU A 122 8.86 -15.96 6.59
C GLU A 122 9.77 -14.72 6.44
N ALA A 123 9.79 -14.08 5.28
CA ALA A 123 10.50 -12.82 5.10
C ALA A 123 9.94 -11.71 6.01
N ALA A 124 8.62 -11.60 6.15
CA ALA A 124 7.96 -10.66 7.07
C ALA A 124 8.32 -10.94 8.53
N LYS A 125 8.27 -12.21 8.96
CA LYS A 125 8.68 -12.61 10.32
C LYS A 125 10.15 -12.27 10.57
N GLN A 126 11.03 -12.57 9.62
CA GLN A 126 12.45 -12.26 9.75
C GLN A 126 12.67 -10.75 9.87
N TYR A 127 12.02 -9.96 9.02
CA TYR A 127 12.11 -8.51 9.06
C TYR A 127 11.66 -7.94 10.41
N LEU A 128 10.48 -8.34 10.90
CA LEU A 128 9.96 -7.90 12.20
C LEU A 128 10.85 -8.35 13.37
N SER A 129 11.47 -9.54 13.28
CA SER A 129 12.38 -10.03 14.35
C SER A 129 13.66 -9.19 14.49
N LEU A 130 14.05 -8.48 13.43
CA LEU A 130 15.22 -7.61 13.41
C LEU A 130 14.87 -6.17 13.78
N LEU A 131 13.59 -5.79 13.67
CA LEU A 131 13.13 -4.44 14.00
C LEU A 131 12.83 -4.31 15.50
N PRO A 132 13.42 -3.32 16.18
CA PRO A 132 13.06 -3.02 17.56
C PRO A 132 11.81 -2.14 17.59
N VAL A 133 10.66 -2.74 17.26
CA VAL A 133 9.36 -2.08 17.02
C VAL A 133 8.99 -1.11 18.14
N GLU A 134 9.03 -1.54 19.40
CA GLU A 134 8.62 -0.72 20.54
C GLU A 134 9.62 0.41 20.82
N LEU A 135 10.92 0.13 20.70
CA LEU A 135 11.98 1.10 20.97
C LEU A 135 11.99 2.21 19.91
N TRP A 136 11.65 1.89 18.67
CA TRP A 136 11.59 2.85 17.57
C TRP A 136 10.20 3.46 17.37
N HIS A 137 9.23 3.08 18.21
CA HIS A 137 7.84 3.53 18.18
C HIS A 137 7.16 3.25 16.83
N LEU A 138 7.36 2.04 16.30
CA LEU A 138 6.86 1.62 14.99
C LEU A 138 5.53 0.85 15.08
N GLN A 139 5.02 0.56 16.28
CA GLN A 139 3.84 -0.31 16.46
C GLN A 139 2.58 0.20 15.75
N ASP A 140 2.46 1.53 15.58
CA ASP A 140 1.30 2.14 14.93
C ASP A 140 1.53 2.36 13.43
N GLN A 141 2.75 2.13 12.92
CA GLN A 141 3.09 2.30 11.52
C GLN A 141 2.39 1.24 10.66
N HIS A 142 1.88 1.67 9.51
CA HIS A 142 1.16 0.79 8.59
C HIS A 142 2.03 -0.40 8.15
N LEU A 143 3.33 -0.16 7.93
CA LEU A 143 4.34 -1.19 7.66
C LEU A 143 4.27 -2.35 8.68
N VAL A 144 4.37 -2.05 9.98
CA VAL A 144 4.35 -3.10 11.02
C VAL A 144 2.98 -3.77 11.07
N ARG A 145 1.91 -2.99 11.04
CA ARG A 145 0.54 -3.48 11.15
C ARG A 145 0.17 -4.45 10.03
N ILE A 146 0.56 -4.18 8.79
CA ILE A 146 0.29 -5.08 7.65
C ILE A 146 1.08 -6.37 7.78
N LEU A 147 2.38 -6.30 8.11
CA LEU A 147 3.20 -7.50 8.27
C LEU A 147 2.67 -8.39 9.40
N GLU A 148 2.32 -7.81 10.55
CA GLU A 148 1.71 -8.54 11.66
C GLU A 148 0.34 -9.13 11.28
N LYS A 149 -0.49 -8.38 10.53
CA LYS A 149 -1.80 -8.84 10.07
C LYS A 149 -1.67 -10.02 9.11
N ALA A 150 -0.74 -9.96 8.16
CA ALA A 150 -0.45 -11.05 7.23
C ALA A 150 0.02 -12.32 7.97
N ILE A 151 0.94 -12.17 8.93
CA ILE A 151 1.41 -13.28 9.78
C ILE A 151 0.26 -13.88 10.58
N ALA A 152 -0.56 -13.04 11.22
CA ALA A 152 -1.74 -13.50 11.97
C ALA A 152 -2.71 -14.27 11.08
N ARG A 153 -2.95 -13.79 9.85
CA ARG A 153 -3.82 -14.45 8.88
C ARG A 153 -3.29 -15.83 8.50
N TRP A 154 -1.99 -15.90 8.21
CA TRP A 154 -1.31 -17.15 7.89
C TRP A 154 -1.42 -18.15 9.04
N LYS A 155 -1.14 -17.74 10.29
CA LYS A 155 -1.28 -18.59 11.48
C LYS A 155 -2.67 -19.23 11.55
N VAL A 156 -3.71 -18.40 11.43
CA VAL A 156 -5.09 -18.87 11.47
C VAL A 156 -5.38 -19.89 10.35
N GLU A 157 -4.87 -19.65 9.15
CA GLU A 157 -5.05 -20.55 8.00
C GLU A 157 -4.26 -21.86 8.08
N GLN A 158 -3.17 -21.88 8.86
CA GLN A 158 -2.41 -23.09 9.19
C GLN A 158 -2.95 -23.82 10.43
N GLY A 159 -4.00 -23.28 11.06
CA GLY A 159 -4.58 -23.87 12.27
C GLY A 159 -3.82 -23.53 13.55
N GLU A 160 -2.90 -22.57 13.51
CA GLU A 160 -2.13 -22.11 14.66
C GLU A 160 -2.93 -21.15 15.55
N GLN A 161 -2.63 -21.16 16.85
CA GLN A 161 -3.27 -20.26 17.81
C GLN A 161 -2.81 -18.81 17.60
N ILE A 162 -3.74 -17.88 17.79
CA ILE A 162 -3.46 -16.44 17.79
C ILE A 162 -3.83 -15.78 19.12
N ASN A 163 -3.34 -14.58 19.37
CA ASN A 163 -3.66 -13.77 20.53
C ASN A 163 -4.73 -12.71 20.20
N ALA A 164 -5.18 -11.97 21.23
CA ALA A 164 -6.22 -10.95 21.06
C ALA A 164 -5.79 -9.75 20.20
N HIS A 165 -4.49 -9.44 20.15
CA HIS A 165 -3.95 -8.38 19.29
C HIS A 165 -4.02 -8.78 17.81
N GLU A 166 -3.54 -9.97 17.49
CA GLU A 166 -3.63 -10.57 16.16
C GLU A 166 -5.09 -10.65 15.68
N LEU A 167 -6.02 -11.04 16.56
CA LEU A 167 -7.44 -11.07 16.22
C LEU A 167 -8.04 -9.66 16.00
N ALA A 168 -7.56 -8.66 16.73
CA ALA A 168 -7.95 -7.27 16.54
C ALA A 168 -7.49 -6.74 15.17
N LEU A 169 -6.25 -7.03 14.78
CA LEU A 169 -5.70 -6.70 13.46
C LEU A 169 -6.54 -7.32 12.34
N LEU A 170 -6.84 -8.62 12.43
CA LEU A 170 -7.60 -9.34 11.41
C LEU A 170 -9.05 -8.84 11.29
N SER A 171 -9.69 -8.48 12.40
CA SER A 171 -11.09 -8.04 12.41
C SER A 171 -11.29 -6.55 12.13
N GLY A 172 -10.22 -5.76 12.14
CA GLY A 172 -10.29 -4.30 12.10
C GLY A 172 -11.01 -3.68 13.31
N LYS A 173 -11.18 -4.44 14.40
CA LYS A 173 -11.81 -3.95 15.65
C LYS A 173 -10.74 -3.45 16.61
N ALA A 174 -11.10 -2.45 17.41
CA ALA A 174 -10.26 -2.05 18.54
C ALA A 174 -9.98 -3.24 19.47
N LEU A 175 -8.74 -3.35 19.98
CA LEU A 175 -8.33 -4.43 20.90
C LEU A 175 -9.27 -4.59 22.09
N GLN A 176 -9.77 -3.48 22.64
CA GLN A 176 -10.72 -3.51 23.75
C GLN A 176 -12.04 -4.19 23.37
N THR A 177 -12.52 -3.99 22.14
CA THR A 177 -13.73 -4.66 21.62
C THR A 177 -13.52 -6.17 21.54
N VAL A 178 -12.36 -6.62 21.07
CA VAL A 178 -12.02 -8.06 21.05
C VAL A 178 -11.97 -8.61 22.48
N LYS A 179 -11.27 -7.93 23.40
CA LYS A 179 -11.18 -8.33 24.82
C LYS A 179 -12.55 -8.44 25.49
N ASN A 180 -13.50 -7.56 25.17
CA ASN A 180 -14.86 -7.59 25.72
C ASN A 180 -15.69 -8.79 25.23
N ASN A 181 -15.42 -9.26 24.00
CA ASN A 181 -16.08 -10.40 23.37
C ASN A 181 -15.37 -11.74 23.66
N LEU A 182 -14.21 -11.70 24.31
CA LEU A 182 -13.38 -12.85 24.66
C LEU A 182 -13.68 -13.35 26.07
N GLY A 183 -13.76 -14.66 26.24
CA GLY A 183 -13.84 -15.27 27.55
C GLY A 183 -14.36 -16.71 27.52
N ALA A 184 -14.90 -17.16 28.65
CA ALA A 184 -15.45 -18.49 28.80
C ALA A 184 -16.87 -18.64 28.20
N LYS A 185 -17.54 -19.75 28.52
CA LYS A 185 -18.84 -20.16 27.96
C LYS A 185 -19.85 -19.01 27.95
N GLY A 186 -20.42 -18.74 26.77
CA GLY A 186 -21.42 -17.68 26.54
C GLY A 186 -20.86 -16.40 25.91
N LYS A 187 -19.53 -16.27 25.80
CA LYS A 187 -18.89 -15.23 25.00
C LYS A 187 -18.77 -15.61 23.52
N PRO A 188 -18.87 -14.64 22.58
CA PRO A 188 -18.70 -14.90 21.15
C PRO A 188 -17.36 -15.53 20.78
N ILE A 189 -16.29 -15.15 21.49
CA ILE A 189 -14.94 -15.67 21.27
C ILE A 189 -14.54 -16.49 22.50
N GLN A 190 -14.43 -17.81 22.32
CA GLN A 190 -13.98 -18.73 23.36
C GLN A 190 -12.44 -18.76 23.39
N GLY A 191 -11.83 -18.46 24.54
CA GLY A 191 -10.38 -18.46 24.69
C GLY A 191 -9.89 -17.48 25.74
N ASN A 192 -8.61 -17.12 25.67
CA ASN A 192 -8.01 -16.10 26.51
C ASN A 192 -7.16 -15.11 25.67
N GLN A 193 -6.67 -14.03 26.29
CA GLN A 193 -5.99 -12.94 25.57
C GLN A 193 -4.72 -13.37 24.84
N HIS A 194 -4.08 -14.45 25.27
CA HIS A 194 -2.82 -14.94 24.73
C HIS A 194 -3.01 -16.09 23.74
N GLN A 195 -4.12 -16.83 23.87
CA GLN A 195 -4.38 -18.04 23.09
C GLN A 195 -5.86 -18.13 22.72
N ILE A 196 -6.11 -18.06 21.41
CA ILE A 196 -7.38 -18.22 20.74
C ILE A 196 -7.15 -19.25 19.63
N GLU A 197 -7.91 -20.34 19.67
CA GLU A 197 -7.84 -21.40 18.65
C GLU A 197 -8.21 -20.87 17.26
N ALA A 198 -7.45 -21.26 16.23
CA ALA A 198 -7.66 -20.81 14.85
C ALA A 198 -9.11 -20.98 14.38
N LYS A 199 -9.73 -22.12 14.71
CA LYS A 199 -11.13 -22.42 14.34
C LYS A 199 -12.12 -21.45 14.99
N VAL A 200 -11.87 -21.03 16.24
CA VAL A 200 -12.71 -20.07 16.96
C VAL A 200 -12.50 -18.67 16.39
N ALA A 201 -11.24 -18.29 16.12
CA ALA A 201 -10.91 -17.03 15.47
C ALA A 201 -11.58 -16.92 14.09
N LEU A 202 -11.47 -17.94 13.23
CA LEU A 202 -12.09 -17.97 11.91
C LEU A 202 -13.61 -17.83 11.97
N ALA A 203 -14.26 -18.60 12.84
CA ALA A 203 -15.71 -18.56 12.96
C ALA A 203 -16.19 -17.15 13.32
N TRP A 204 -15.50 -16.47 14.25
CA TRP A 204 -15.86 -15.11 14.62
C TRP A 204 -15.50 -14.07 13.55
N LEU A 205 -14.37 -14.25 12.86
CA LEU A 205 -13.93 -13.37 11.76
C LEU A 205 -14.91 -13.40 10.58
N GLN A 206 -15.45 -14.57 10.25
CA GLN A 206 -16.43 -14.74 9.17
C GLN A 206 -17.73 -13.93 9.38
N ASP A 207 -18.07 -13.61 10.64
CA ASP A 207 -19.22 -12.76 10.96
C ASP A 207 -18.91 -11.25 10.87
N GLN A 208 -17.65 -10.85 10.64
CA GLN A 208 -17.26 -9.44 10.60
C GLN A 208 -17.40 -8.86 9.19
N ARG A 209 -18.12 -7.73 9.07
CA ARG A 209 -18.40 -7.05 7.79
C ARG A 209 -17.18 -6.63 6.97
N GLY A 210 -16.00 -6.54 7.58
CA GLY A 210 -14.75 -6.14 6.91
C GLY A 210 -13.77 -7.28 6.66
N PHE A 211 -14.08 -8.50 7.10
CA PHE A 211 -13.18 -9.65 6.93
C PHE A 211 -13.56 -10.42 5.66
N LYS A 212 -12.67 -10.40 4.67
CA LYS A 212 -12.82 -11.20 3.45
C LYS A 212 -12.16 -12.55 3.66
N SER A 213 -12.90 -13.66 3.56
CA SER A 213 -12.30 -15.00 3.69
C SER A 213 -11.31 -15.29 2.57
N SER A 214 -10.22 -15.97 2.86
CA SER A 214 -9.20 -16.27 1.83
C SER A 214 -9.75 -17.16 0.72
N ILE A 215 -9.47 -16.74 -0.51
CA ILE A 215 -9.81 -17.47 -1.72
C ILE A 215 -8.57 -17.94 -2.47
N TRP A 216 -7.38 -17.62 -1.96
CA TRP A 216 -6.13 -17.86 -2.68
C TRP A 216 -5.89 -19.33 -3.03
N ARG A 217 -6.39 -20.29 -2.25
CA ARG A 217 -6.30 -21.73 -2.58
C ARG A 217 -7.21 -22.13 -3.74
N GLN A 218 -8.26 -21.36 -4.02
CA GLN A 218 -9.22 -21.63 -5.09
C GLN A 218 -9.00 -20.76 -6.33
N GLN A 219 -8.00 -19.87 -6.31
CA GLN A 219 -7.59 -19.10 -7.49
C GLN A 219 -7.15 -20.05 -8.61
N GLN A 220 -7.73 -19.88 -9.79
CA GLN A 220 -7.32 -20.58 -11.00
C GLN A 220 -6.36 -19.68 -11.76
N ASP A 221 -5.17 -20.21 -12.05
CA ASP A 221 -4.08 -19.45 -12.68
C ASP A 221 -4.24 -19.26 -14.19
N GLU A 222 -5.12 -20.03 -14.83
CA GLU A 222 -5.43 -19.93 -16.28
C GLU A 222 -6.22 -18.65 -16.63
N ASP A 223 -6.50 -17.83 -15.62
CA ASP A 223 -7.40 -16.69 -15.63
C ASP A 223 -6.82 -15.50 -14.87
N VAL A 224 -5.50 -15.31 -14.93
CA VAL A 224 -4.98 -13.93 -14.89
C VAL A 224 -5.71 -13.21 -16.03
N PRO A 225 -6.47 -12.12 -15.80
CA PRO A 225 -6.93 -11.32 -16.92
C PRO A 225 -5.73 -11.10 -17.81
N SER A 226 -5.88 -11.28 -19.12
CA SER A 226 -4.95 -10.64 -20.06
C SER A 226 -4.76 -9.14 -19.75
N ASP A 227 -5.66 -8.58 -18.95
CA ASP A 227 -5.68 -7.22 -18.43
C ASP A 227 -4.79 -6.99 -17.18
N LEU A 228 -4.34 -8.04 -16.46
CA LEU A 228 -3.34 -7.95 -15.37
C LEU A 228 -1.93 -8.33 -15.84
N GLU A 229 -1.81 -8.97 -17.01
CA GLU A 229 -0.60 -9.00 -17.84
C GLU A 229 -0.59 -7.84 -18.86
N VAL A 230 -1.34 -6.76 -18.61
CA VAL A 230 -0.89 -5.49 -19.18
C VAL A 230 0.38 -5.20 -18.39
N ASP A 231 1.53 -5.37 -19.04
CA ASP A 231 2.62 -4.45 -18.81
C ASP A 231 1.95 -3.06 -18.81
N MET A 232 1.60 -2.56 -17.61
CA MET A 232 0.90 -1.28 -17.41
C MET A 232 1.71 -0.12 -18.02
N GLY A 233 2.86 -0.45 -18.60
CA GLY A 233 3.86 0.43 -19.11
C GLY A 233 4.35 1.25 -17.95
N GLU A 234 4.72 2.46 -18.30
CA GLU A 234 4.91 3.51 -17.32
C GLU A 234 3.56 3.80 -16.64
N VAL A 235 3.53 3.80 -15.30
CA VAL A 235 2.37 4.19 -14.49
C VAL A 235 2.66 5.53 -13.82
N ALA A 236 1.62 6.32 -13.58
CA ALA A 236 1.76 7.60 -12.89
C ALA A 236 0.69 7.76 -11.80
N PHE A 237 1.10 8.35 -10.68
CA PHE A 237 0.22 8.72 -9.59
C PHE A 237 -0.31 10.12 -9.80
N VAL A 238 -1.62 10.26 -9.93
CA VAL A 238 -2.27 11.56 -10.09
C VAL A 238 -3.04 11.96 -8.85
N PRO A 239 -2.94 13.21 -8.40
CA PRO A 239 -3.66 13.65 -7.22
C PRO A 239 -5.16 13.75 -7.50
N VAL A 240 -5.94 13.37 -6.49
CA VAL A 240 -7.40 13.34 -6.47
C VAL A 240 -7.92 14.36 -5.46
N ALA A 241 -8.87 15.18 -5.87
CA ALA A 241 -9.51 16.16 -5.01
C ALA A 241 -10.69 15.57 -4.22
N PRO A 242 -11.22 16.26 -3.18
CA PRO A 242 -12.31 15.74 -2.33
C PRO A 242 -13.59 15.33 -3.07
N ASP A 243 -13.83 15.88 -4.26
CA ASP A 243 -14.99 15.56 -5.09
C ASP A 243 -14.71 14.44 -6.11
N GLY A 244 -13.57 13.75 -6.01
CA GLY A 244 -13.17 12.65 -6.88
C GLY A 244 -12.51 13.06 -8.20
N SER A 245 -12.39 14.36 -8.49
CA SER A 245 -11.69 14.80 -9.70
C SER A 245 -10.19 14.52 -9.60
N ILE A 246 -9.56 14.20 -10.72
CA ILE A 246 -8.10 14.00 -10.79
C ILE A 246 -7.40 15.18 -11.49
N PHE A 247 -6.09 15.34 -11.26
CA PHE A 247 -5.23 16.10 -12.17
C PHE A 247 -4.86 15.23 -13.37
N HIS A 248 -5.24 15.66 -14.57
CA HIS A 248 -5.02 14.94 -15.83
C HIS A 248 -4.61 15.91 -16.95
N PRO A 249 -4.12 15.43 -18.11
CA PRO A 249 -3.61 16.33 -19.16
C PRO A 249 -4.61 17.36 -19.69
N GLY A 250 -5.92 17.11 -19.54
CA GLY A 250 -6.99 17.99 -19.97
C GLY A 250 -7.28 19.17 -19.04
N VAL A 251 -6.81 19.17 -17.78
CA VAL A 251 -7.01 20.32 -16.85
C VAL A 251 -5.98 21.43 -17.06
N LYS A 252 -5.95 21.96 -18.28
CA LYS A 252 -5.01 22.99 -18.74
C LYS A 252 -5.74 24.28 -19.09
N ARG A 253 -5.22 25.43 -18.65
CA ARG A 253 -5.76 26.76 -18.96
C ARG A 253 -4.76 27.55 -19.79
N ASP A 254 -5.20 28.09 -20.91
CA ASP A 254 -4.36 28.92 -21.79
C ASP A 254 -3.00 28.25 -22.11
N GLY A 255 -3.03 26.94 -22.34
CA GLY A 255 -1.82 26.18 -22.63
C GLY A 255 -0.89 25.97 -21.42
N ASN A 256 -1.35 26.15 -20.18
CA ASN A 256 -0.55 25.92 -18.97
C ASN A 256 -1.34 25.18 -17.87
N TYR A 257 -0.63 24.33 -17.13
CA TYR A 257 -1.07 23.78 -15.85
C TYR A 257 -0.73 24.78 -14.76
N LEU A 258 -1.70 25.05 -13.88
CA LEU A 258 -1.57 26.04 -12.81
C LEU A 258 -1.45 25.30 -11.48
N ILE A 259 -0.25 25.31 -10.92
CA ILE A 259 0.10 24.64 -9.67
C ILE A 259 0.23 25.71 -8.58
N ASP A 260 -0.45 25.55 -7.45
CA ASP A 260 -0.40 26.52 -6.35
C ASP A 260 0.51 25.99 -5.23
N GLU A 261 1.56 26.72 -4.85
CA GLU A 261 2.39 26.39 -3.68
C GLU A 261 2.42 27.57 -2.71
N LYS A 262 1.91 27.39 -1.50
CA LYS A 262 1.98 28.40 -0.42
C LYS A 262 1.52 29.80 -0.87
N GLY A 263 0.52 29.85 -1.75
CA GLY A 263 -0.07 31.09 -2.26
C GLY A 263 0.65 31.71 -3.48
N ARG A 264 1.60 31.01 -4.10
CA ARG A 264 2.21 31.39 -5.38
C ARG A 264 1.77 30.41 -6.47
N GLU A 265 1.24 30.96 -7.57
CA GLU A 265 0.83 30.19 -8.76
C GLU A 265 2.05 30.00 -9.67
N GLU A 266 2.43 28.75 -9.88
CA GLU A 266 3.41 28.31 -10.86
C GLU A 266 2.70 27.85 -12.14
N ARG A 267 3.28 28.19 -13.31
CA ARG A 267 2.71 27.87 -14.63
C ARG A 267 3.63 26.95 -15.38
N LEU A 268 3.15 25.75 -15.67
CA LEU A 268 3.93 24.71 -16.34
C LEU A 268 3.25 24.34 -17.67
N ALA A 269 4.02 24.34 -18.75
CA ALA A 269 3.49 24.03 -20.08
C ALA A 269 3.40 22.53 -20.33
N ASP A 270 4.26 21.74 -19.68
CA ASP A 270 4.31 20.29 -19.82
C ASP A 270 3.54 19.60 -18.67
N TYR A 271 2.78 18.56 -19.03
CA TYR A 271 1.95 17.83 -18.08
C TYR A 271 2.79 17.05 -17.08
N TRP A 272 3.82 16.36 -17.56
CA TRP A 272 4.64 15.51 -16.72
C TRP A 272 5.47 16.34 -15.74
N GLN A 273 5.97 17.50 -16.16
CA GLN A 273 6.59 18.47 -15.26
C GLN A 273 5.60 18.99 -14.20
N ALA A 274 4.35 19.27 -14.59
CA ALA A 274 3.33 19.71 -13.65
C ALA A 274 2.91 18.62 -12.66
N LEU A 275 2.81 17.38 -13.15
CA LEU A 275 2.51 16.23 -12.31
C LEU A 275 3.64 15.93 -11.32
N HIS A 276 4.88 15.91 -11.80
CA HIS A 276 6.07 15.77 -10.95
C HIS A 276 6.13 16.87 -9.89
N ARG A 277 5.79 18.11 -10.28
CA ARG A 277 5.73 19.22 -9.34
C ARG A 277 4.68 18.99 -8.25
N LEU A 278 3.49 18.52 -8.60
CA LEU A 278 2.46 18.16 -7.62
C LEU A 278 2.88 16.99 -6.72
N GLN A 279 3.58 15.99 -7.27
CA GLN A 279 4.10 14.84 -6.51
C GLN A 279 5.15 15.24 -5.47
N SER A 280 5.95 16.27 -5.75
CA SER A 280 6.91 16.83 -4.79
C SER A 280 6.28 17.66 -3.65
N MET A 281 4.96 17.90 -3.69
CA MET A 281 4.29 18.73 -2.68
C MET A 281 3.76 17.88 -1.53
N HIS A 282 4.04 18.31 -0.29
CA HIS A 282 3.38 17.76 0.90
C HIS A 282 1.84 17.80 0.81
N VAL A 283 1.32 18.83 0.13
CA VAL A 283 -0.10 18.97 -0.21
C VAL A 283 -0.20 19.43 -1.66
N PRO A 284 -0.56 18.55 -2.60
CA PRO A 284 -0.73 18.96 -4.00
C PRO A 284 -1.89 19.95 -4.13
N GLU A 285 -1.64 21.14 -4.64
CA GLU A 285 -2.69 22.11 -4.99
C GLU A 285 -2.57 22.52 -6.47
N TRP A 286 -3.69 22.47 -7.18
CA TRP A 286 -3.75 22.90 -8.59
C TRP A 286 -5.04 23.63 -8.87
N ARG A 287 -5.16 24.24 -10.06
CA ARG A 287 -6.42 24.81 -10.52
C ARG A 287 -7.08 23.93 -11.58
N ARG A 288 -8.40 23.83 -11.49
CA ARG A 288 -9.23 23.16 -12.49
C ARG A 288 -10.54 23.93 -12.72
N PRO A 289 -11.23 23.72 -13.85
CA PRO A 289 -12.58 24.23 -14.03
C PRO A 289 -13.57 23.51 -13.10
N THR A 290 -14.53 24.24 -12.59
CA THR A 290 -15.76 23.71 -11.97
C THR A 290 -16.75 23.30 -13.06
N ALA A 291 -17.81 22.57 -12.69
CA ALA A 291 -18.91 22.24 -13.61
C ALA A 291 -19.54 23.48 -14.28
N GLY A 292 -19.45 24.66 -13.64
CA GLY A 292 -19.88 25.96 -14.19
C GLY A 292 -18.82 26.70 -15.01
N GLY A 293 -17.69 26.07 -15.34
CA GLY A 293 -16.61 26.65 -16.16
C GLY A 293 -15.69 27.66 -15.44
N SER A 294 -15.96 27.97 -14.18
CA SER A 294 -15.09 28.84 -13.37
C SER A 294 -13.89 28.05 -12.85
N TRP A 295 -12.69 28.62 -12.96
CA TRP A 295 -11.47 27.97 -12.47
C TRP A 295 -11.29 28.19 -10.97
N THR A 296 -11.08 27.12 -10.23
CA THR A 296 -10.93 27.14 -8.78
C THR A 296 -9.69 26.35 -8.37
N ARG A 297 -9.09 26.78 -7.27
CA ARG A 297 -8.01 26.04 -6.61
C ARG A 297 -8.59 24.86 -5.85
N VAL A 298 -7.96 23.72 -6.01
CA VAL A 298 -8.31 22.48 -5.34
C VAL A 298 -7.09 21.89 -4.69
N ARG A 299 -7.32 21.19 -3.59
CA ARG A 299 -6.31 20.48 -2.84
C ARG A 299 -6.50 18.99 -3.11
N GLY A 300 -5.42 18.27 -3.39
CA GLY A 300 -5.44 16.82 -3.43
C GLY A 300 -5.55 16.28 -2.01
N VAL A 301 -6.44 15.32 -1.84
CA VAL A 301 -6.67 14.59 -0.59
C VAL A 301 -6.37 13.10 -0.73
N ASP A 302 -6.13 12.64 -1.94
CA ASP A 302 -5.87 11.25 -2.28
C ASP A 302 -5.04 11.18 -3.58
N TRP A 303 -4.52 10.01 -3.94
CA TRP A 303 -3.72 9.76 -5.14
C TRP A 303 -4.27 8.54 -5.88
N LYS A 304 -4.46 8.66 -7.19
CA LYS A 304 -4.91 7.57 -8.05
C LYS A 304 -3.76 7.09 -8.92
N ARG A 305 -3.49 5.79 -8.89
CA ARG A 305 -2.57 5.14 -9.83
C ARG A 305 -3.26 4.98 -11.18
N LEU A 306 -2.68 5.52 -12.25
CA LEU A 306 -3.20 5.38 -13.60
C LEU A 306 -2.08 4.97 -14.59
N PRO A 307 -2.37 4.11 -15.58
CA PRO A 307 -1.46 3.89 -16.70
C PRO A 307 -1.16 5.21 -17.43
N VAL A 308 0.10 5.44 -17.82
CA VAL A 308 0.47 6.64 -18.60
C VAL A 308 -0.32 6.71 -19.91
N GLU A 309 -0.65 5.57 -20.52
CA GLU A 309 -1.48 5.53 -21.73
C GLU A 309 -2.93 6.00 -21.48
N GLU A 310 -3.51 5.70 -20.32
CA GLU A 310 -4.84 6.22 -19.94
C GLU A 310 -4.80 7.75 -19.76
N LEU A 311 -3.73 8.27 -19.13
CA LEU A 311 -3.53 9.71 -19.01
C LEU A 311 -3.37 10.38 -20.37
N LYS A 312 -2.61 9.77 -21.29
CA LYS A 312 -2.48 10.26 -22.67
C LYS A 312 -3.84 10.31 -23.37
N GLN A 313 -4.73 9.34 -23.17
CA GLN A 313 -6.08 9.35 -23.77
C GLN A 313 -6.97 10.46 -23.20
N LEU A 314 -6.87 10.75 -21.90
CA LEU A 314 -7.59 11.88 -21.26
C LEU A 314 -7.19 13.26 -21.80
N SER A 315 -6.12 13.35 -22.59
CA SER A 315 -5.76 14.57 -23.33
C SER A 315 -6.62 14.79 -24.59
N HIS A 316 -7.16 13.73 -25.19
CA HIS A 316 -7.88 13.76 -26.47
C HIS A 316 -9.39 14.02 -26.31
N ASP A 317 -9.99 13.56 -25.20
CA ASP A 317 -11.44 13.72 -24.96
C ASP A 317 -11.85 15.11 -24.45
N SER A 318 -10.89 15.94 -24.01
CA SER A 318 -11.17 17.31 -23.53
C SER A 318 -11.22 18.35 -24.66
N GLY A 319 -11.16 17.92 -25.92
CA GLY A 319 -11.12 18.77 -27.12
C GLY A 319 -12.29 18.58 -28.10
N SER A 320 -13.38 17.92 -27.70
CA SER A 320 -14.63 17.83 -28.47
C SER A 320 -15.74 18.70 -27.89
#